data_AF-A0A3D4QA37-F1
#
_entry.id   AF-A0A3D4QA37-F1
#
_cell.length_a   1.000
_cell.length_b   1.000
_cell.length_c   1.000
_cell.angle_alpha   90.00
_cell.angle_beta   90.00
_cell.angle_gamma   90.00
#
_symmetry.space_group_name_H-M   'P 1'
#
loop_
_entity.id
_entity.type
_entity.pdbx_description
1 polymer ?
#
loop_
_entity_poly.entity_id
_entity_poly.type
_entity_poly.pdbx_seq_one_letter_code
_entity_poly.pdbx_strand_id
1 'polypeptide(L)'
;MEKETEKRKQNRAAGILMPIFSLPGAYGIGSLGKEAFRFVDFLHESGQTYWQVLPIGPTGYGDSPYQSFSTFAGNPYFIDL
;
A
#
# COMPACT_ATOMS: atom_id res chain seq x y z
N MET A 1 12.52 32.71 33.74
CA MET A 1 13.43 32.10 32.75
C MET A 1 12.70 30.92 32.17
N GLU A 2 11.98 31.17 31.07
CA GLU A 2 10.99 30.28 30.48
C GLU A 2 11.68 29.08 29.84
N LYS A 3 11.32 27.88 30.28
CA LYS A 3 11.61 26.65 29.54
C LYS A 3 10.62 26.63 28.39
N GLU A 4 11.04 27.22 27.27
CA GLU A 4 10.29 27.21 26.02
C GLU A 4 10.11 25.76 25.57
N THR A 5 8.87 25.31 25.69
CA THR A 5 8.41 23.98 25.35
C THR A 5 8.82 23.64 23.92
N GLU A 6 9.71 22.66 23.73
CA GLU A 6 9.93 22.04 22.42
C GLU A 6 8.60 21.47 21.93
N LYS A 7 7.88 22.27 21.16
CA LYS A 7 6.65 21.89 20.48
C LYS A 7 7.08 20.91 19.39
N ARG A 8 6.99 19.60 19.64
CA ARG A 8 7.16 18.57 18.60
C ARG A 8 6.34 19.00 17.39
N LYS A 9 7.02 19.29 16.28
CA LYS A 9 6.38 19.63 15.01
C LYS A 9 5.67 18.39 14.51
N GLN A 10 4.42 18.22 14.94
CA GLN A 10 3.62 17.08 14.53
C GLN A 10 3.19 17.34 13.08
N ASN A 11 3.97 16.77 12.15
CA ASN A 11 3.67 16.84 10.73
C ASN A 11 2.37 16.08 10.50
N ARG A 12 1.26 16.83 10.37
CA ARG A 12 -0.02 16.26 9.99
C ARG A 12 0.13 15.66 8.60
N ALA A 13 -0.36 14.43 8.46
CA ALA A 13 -0.28 13.66 7.24
C ALA A 13 -1.54 12.81 7.10
N ALA A 14 -1.85 12.42 5.87
CA ALA A 14 -2.99 11.58 5.52
C ALA A 14 -2.56 10.55 4.48
N GLY A 15 -3.37 9.51 4.32
CA GLY A 15 -3.10 8.43 3.39
C GLY A 15 -4.32 7.56 3.15
N ILE A 16 -4.18 6.61 2.22
CA ILE A 16 -5.24 5.67 1.85
C ILE A 16 -4.77 4.24 2.11
N LEU A 17 -5.64 3.44 2.73
CA LEU A 17 -5.52 1.98 2.76
C LEU A 17 -6.12 1.41 1.48
N MET A 18 -5.27 0.83 0.64
CA MET A 18 -5.69 0.17 -0.60
C MET A 18 -4.83 -1.08 -0.81
N PRO A 19 -5.39 -2.29 -0.68
CA PRO A 19 -4.66 -3.52 -1.02
C PRO A 19 -4.30 -3.56 -2.51
N ILE A 20 -3.15 -4.13 -2.88
CA ILE A 20 -2.69 -4.22 -4.28
C ILE A 20 -3.73 -4.94 -5.16
N PHE A 21 -4.29 -6.04 -4.66
CA PHE A 21 -5.30 -6.82 -5.39
C PHE A 21 -6.58 -6.04 -5.71
N SER A 22 -6.85 -4.93 -5.01
CA SER A 22 -8.02 -4.07 -5.23
C SER A 22 -7.78 -2.99 -6.29
N LEU A 23 -6.55 -2.83 -6.76
CA LEU A 23 -6.28 -1.93 -7.88
C LEU A 23 -7.02 -2.44 -9.14
N PRO A 24 -7.45 -1.53 -10.03
CA PRO A 24 -7.94 -1.93 -11.35
C PRO A 24 -6.90 -2.79 -12.06
N GLY A 25 -7.34 -3.83 -12.76
CA GLY A 25 -6.44 -4.72 -13.51
C GLY A 25 -7.18 -5.42 -14.64
N ALA A 26 -6.51 -5.60 -15.77
CA ALA A 26 -7.08 -6.25 -16.95
C ALA A 26 -7.21 -7.79 -16.80
N TYR A 27 -6.49 -8.36 -15.84
CA TYR A 27 -6.32 -9.81 -15.69
C TYR A 27 -7.02 -10.38 -14.45
N GLY A 28 -8.08 -9.70 -13.97
CA GLY A 28 -8.93 -10.16 -12.88
C GLY A 28 -8.43 -9.83 -11.46
N ILE A 29 -7.20 -9.31 -11.32
CA ILE A 29 -6.64 -8.84 -10.06
C ILE A 29 -5.73 -7.62 -10.32
N GLY A 30 -5.61 -6.73 -9.33
CA GLY A 30 -4.65 -5.64 -9.38
C GLY A 30 -3.20 -6.13 -9.31
N SER A 31 -2.32 -5.50 -10.10
CA SER A 31 -0.88 -5.79 -10.21
C SER A 31 -0.04 -4.57 -9.84
N LEU A 32 1.27 -4.78 -9.63
CA LEU A 32 2.28 -3.73 -9.51
C LEU A 32 2.71 -3.21 -10.89
N GLY A 33 1.73 -2.85 -11.72
CA GLY A 33 1.89 -2.34 -13.07
C GLY A 33 1.47 -0.88 -13.23
N LYS A 34 0.99 -0.54 -14.43
CA LYS A 34 0.55 0.83 -14.79
C LYS A 34 -0.48 1.42 -13.82
N GLU A 35 -1.45 0.63 -13.36
CA GLU A 35 -2.51 1.10 -12.47
C GLU A 35 -1.99 1.42 -11.06
N ALA A 36 -0.93 0.75 -10.60
CA ALA A 36 -0.25 1.10 -9.35
C ALA A 36 0.44 2.47 -9.45
N PHE A 37 1.13 2.76 -10.55
CA PHE A 37 1.70 4.09 -10.79
C PHE A 37 0.63 5.17 -10.83
N ARG A 38 -0.47 4.92 -11.56
CA ARG A 38 -1.61 5.86 -11.60
C ARG A 38 -2.21 6.11 -10.22
N PHE A 39 -2.25 5.10 -9.36
CA PHE A 39 -2.72 5.27 -7.99
C PHE A 39 -1.75 6.12 -7.15
N VAL A 40 -0.44 5.93 -7.31
CA VAL A 40 0.58 6.78 -6.67
C VAL A 40 0.48 8.23 -7.16
N ASP A 41 0.29 8.45 -8.45
CA ASP A 41 0.06 9.78 -9.03
C ASP A 41 -1.19 10.42 -8.42
N PHE A 42 -2.30 9.67 -8.32
CA PHE A 42 -3.51 10.12 -7.65
C PHE A 42 -3.27 10.50 -6.19
N LEU A 43 -2.51 9.69 -5.43
CA LEU A 43 -2.17 10.02 -4.04
C LEU A 43 -1.37 11.32 -3.96
N HIS A 44 -0.40 11.51 -4.86
CA HIS A 44 0.39 12.73 -4.94
C HIS A 44 -0.48 13.95 -5.25
N GLU A 45 -1.31 13.87 -6.30
CA GLU A 45 -2.22 14.95 -6.72
C GLU A 45 -3.25 15.30 -5.64
N SER A 46 -3.68 14.32 -4.84
CA SER A 46 -4.64 14.51 -3.74
C SER A 46 -3.98 14.87 -2.40
N GLY A 47 -2.67 15.12 -2.38
CA GLY A 47 -1.91 15.51 -1.18
C GLY A 47 -1.80 14.41 -0.12
N GLN A 48 -2.09 13.16 -0.49
CA GLN A 48 -1.88 12.00 0.39
C GLN A 48 -0.39 11.66 0.42
N THR A 49 0.13 11.37 1.60
CA THR A 49 1.56 11.12 1.82
C THR A 49 1.85 9.68 2.21
N TYR A 50 0.82 8.86 2.39
CA TYR A 50 0.94 7.44 2.73
C TYR A 50 0.01 6.58 1.87
N TRP A 51 0.54 5.45 1.41
CA TRP A 51 -0.22 4.32 0.91
C TRP A 51 -0.02 3.15 1.87
N GLN A 52 -1.10 2.72 2.52
CA GLN A 52 -1.09 1.51 3.34
C GLN A 52 -1.60 0.33 2.51
N VAL A 53 -0.88 -0.79 2.56
CA VAL A 53 -1.23 -2.05 1.91
C VAL A 53 -1.43 -3.15 2.96
N LEU A 54 -2.07 -4.25 2.55
CA LEU A 54 -2.08 -5.50 3.32
C LEU A 54 -0.78 -6.30 3.08
N PRO A 55 -0.49 -7.36 3.86
CA PRO A 55 0.69 -8.18 3.60
C PRO A 55 0.72 -8.70 2.16
N ILE A 56 1.91 -8.66 1.55
CA ILE A 56 2.11 -8.92 0.12
C ILE A 56 2.65 -10.32 -0.18
N GLY A 57 2.54 -11.23 0.78
CA GLY A 57 3.04 -12.60 0.65
C GLY A 57 2.13 -13.50 -0.21
N PRO A 58 2.65 -14.62 -0.72
CA PRO A 58 1.86 -15.59 -1.47
C PRO A 58 0.71 -16.15 -0.62
N THR A 59 -0.51 -16.04 -1.12
CA THR A 59 -1.71 -16.52 -0.43
C THR A 59 -1.93 -18.01 -0.65
N GLY A 60 -2.46 -18.69 0.39
CA GLY A 60 -2.91 -20.07 0.30
C GLY A 60 -4.42 -20.19 0.11
N TYR A 61 -4.96 -21.35 0.48
CA TYR A 61 -6.42 -21.58 0.45
C TYR A 61 -7.15 -20.54 1.32
N GLY A 62 -8.16 -19.90 0.75
CA GLY A 62 -8.95 -18.83 1.38
C GLY A 62 -8.42 -17.41 1.13
N ASP A 63 -7.35 -17.26 0.35
CA ASP A 63 -6.85 -15.98 -0.19
C ASP A 63 -6.54 -14.90 0.85
N SER A 64 -6.37 -15.30 2.11
CA SER A 64 -6.06 -14.38 3.19
C SER A 64 -4.60 -13.91 3.09
N PRO A 65 -4.32 -12.59 3.00
CA PRO A 65 -2.95 -12.07 2.97
C PRO A 65 -2.21 -12.33 4.29
N TYR A 66 -2.91 -12.68 5.37
CA TYR A 66 -2.31 -13.02 6.66
C TYR A 66 -1.94 -14.50 6.79
N GLN A 67 -2.30 -15.34 5.82
CA GLN A 67 -1.99 -16.76 5.79
C GLN A 67 -1.03 -17.08 4.64
N SER A 68 0.21 -16.58 4.75
CA SER A 68 1.24 -16.73 3.73
C SER A 68 2.11 -17.98 3.94
N PHE A 69 2.57 -18.58 2.83
CA PHE A 69 3.56 -19.67 2.86
C PHE A 69 4.99 -19.20 3.22
N SER A 70 5.23 -17.88 3.19
CA SER A 70 6.55 -17.30 3.46
C SER A 70 6.41 -15.91 4.06
N THR A 71 7.29 -15.59 5.01
CA THR A 71 7.44 -14.24 5.57
C THR A 71 8.32 -13.33 4.71
N PHE A 72 8.93 -13.86 3.64
CA PHE A 72 9.90 -13.15 2.81
C PHE A 72 9.48 -13.03 1.33
N ALA A 73 8.73 -14.00 0.82
CA ALA A 73 8.35 -14.02 -0.59
C ALA A 73 7.25 -13.00 -0.90
N GLY A 74 7.23 -12.50 -2.15
CA GLY A 74 6.11 -11.72 -2.69
C GLY A 74 5.06 -12.62 -3.35
N ASN A 75 3.81 -12.14 -3.42
CA ASN A 75 2.73 -12.85 -4.08
C ASN A 75 2.88 -12.76 -5.61
N PRO A 76 3.01 -13.90 -6.33
CA PRO A 76 3.14 -13.90 -7.78
C PRO A 76 1.93 -13.30 -8.50
N TYR A 77 0.74 -13.25 -7.87
CA TYR A 77 -0.43 -12.62 -8.46
C TYR A 77 -0.30 -11.10 -8.66
N PHE A 78 0.68 -10.46 -8.02
CA PHE A 78 0.90 -9.01 -8.16
C PHE A 78 1.90 -8.66 -9.26
N ILE A 79 2.41 -9.63 -10.00
CA ILE A 79 3.29 -9.41 -11.16
C ILE A 79 2.45 -8.89 -12.32
N ASP A 80 2.92 -7.83 -12.97
CA ASP A 80 2.31 -7.30 -14.20
C ASP A 80 2.74 -8.14 -15.41
N LEU A 81 1.80 -8.47 -16.29
CA LEU A 81 1.98 -9.36 -17.46
C LEU A 81 2.07 -8.60 -18.77
#